data_AF-A0A3D4AGQ6-F1
#
_entry.id   AF-A0A3D4AGQ6-F1
#
_cell.length_a   1.000
_cell.length_b   1.000
_cell.length_c   1.000
_cell.angle_alpha   90.00
_cell.angle_beta   90.00
_cell.angle_gamma   90.00
#
_symmetry.space_group_name_H-M   'P 1'
#
loop_
_entity.id
_entity.type
_entity.pdbx_description
1 polymer ?
#
loop_
_entity_poly.entity_id
_entity_poly.type
_entity_poly.pdbx_seq_one_letter_code
_entity_poly.pdbx_strand_id
1 'polypeptide(L)'
;NITLKGFVFLFSLIILLGLFLYGGIDSLKYVIANPLTPEEFGMLRANSGVQGWISSFYSYSITALGRFVGFLFLGVAIYKKRRLETIVAYAYLILIFIGLMANLSKSSAVVFLFQIVVFHSILYNKAINFSKALLFLLLSIVLFAAIYLFTTTAEDIPTALSLFSHRIFGEPNRVLAQYTEYYPNIYPHTYGLNIRLVHSLIGTGEFISSDALLAGNIIGATVNTIFIGDAWVDFGYWGVMYQSLFLGAYLAILDYIVFNKKNLYTKAMCATLILGILSLSSIALLACLIGFGLLSIPIFSVLFKIKFR
;
A
#
# COMPACT_ATOMS: atom_id res chain seq x y z
N ASN A 1 -7.34 27.18 -2.79
CA ASN A 1 -7.51 26.75 -4.20
C ASN A 1 -6.19 26.75 -4.98
N ILE A 2 -5.41 27.82 -4.95
CA ILE A 2 -4.08 27.88 -5.62
C ILE A 2 -3.11 26.85 -4.99
N THR A 3 -3.17 26.68 -3.68
CA THR A 3 -2.35 25.73 -2.91
C THR A 3 -2.60 24.26 -3.24
N LEU A 4 -3.86 23.83 -3.41
CA LEU A 4 -4.19 22.43 -3.73
C LEU A 4 -3.76 22.06 -5.15
N LYS A 5 -3.90 23.00 -6.10
CA LYS A 5 -3.33 22.85 -7.45
C LYS A 5 -1.81 22.74 -7.41
N GLY A 6 -1.16 23.55 -6.57
CA GLY A 6 0.28 23.45 -6.32
C GLY A 6 0.71 22.08 -5.81
N PHE A 7 -0.04 21.49 -4.86
CA PHE A 7 0.23 20.12 -4.39
C PHE A 7 0.03 19.08 -5.50
N VAL A 8 -1.06 19.15 -6.27
CA VAL A 8 -1.29 18.24 -7.40
C VAL A 8 -0.18 18.35 -8.44
N PHE A 9 0.28 19.57 -8.75
CA PHE A 9 1.40 19.78 -9.66
C PHE A 9 2.72 19.20 -9.10
N LEU A 10 3.04 19.51 -7.84
CA LEU A 10 4.23 19.01 -7.17
C LEU A 10 4.27 17.48 -7.14
N PHE A 11 3.17 16.83 -6.72
CA PHE A 11 3.10 15.37 -6.70
C PHE A 11 3.07 14.77 -8.09
N SER A 12 2.47 15.42 -9.08
CA SER A 12 2.57 14.97 -10.48
C SER A 12 4.02 14.94 -10.93
N LEU A 13 4.79 15.98 -10.62
CA LEU A 13 6.20 16.07 -10.97
C LEU A 13 7.03 15.01 -10.24
N ILE A 14 6.78 14.76 -8.95
CA ILE A 14 7.44 13.68 -8.20
C ILE A 14 7.14 12.31 -8.81
N ILE A 15 5.87 12.03 -9.16
CA ILE A 15 5.48 10.73 -9.73
C ILE A 15 6.10 10.56 -11.13
N LEU A 16 6.05 11.60 -11.98
CA LEU A 16 6.67 11.56 -13.30
C LEU A 16 8.18 11.36 -13.21
N LEU A 17 8.87 12.17 -12.41
CA LEU A 17 10.31 12.00 -12.18
C LEU A 17 10.61 10.60 -11.68
N GLY A 18 9.80 10.07 -10.75
CA GLY A 18 10.02 8.72 -10.26
C GLY A 18 9.79 7.62 -11.31
N LEU A 19 8.82 7.78 -12.20
CA LEU A 19 8.62 6.84 -13.32
C LEU A 19 9.83 6.76 -14.26
N PHE A 20 10.49 7.89 -14.51
CA PHE A 20 11.68 7.96 -15.38
C PHE A 20 12.98 7.62 -14.65
N LEU A 21 13.16 8.10 -13.43
CA LEU A 21 14.41 7.94 -12.66
C LEU A 21 14.51 6.60 -11.94
N TYR A 22 13.39 5.93 -11.64
CA TYR A 22 13.36 4.67 -10.89
C TYR A 22 13.08 3.46 -11.77
N GLY A 23 13.36 3.56 -13.07
CA GLY A 23 13.19 2.45 -14.02
C GLY A 23 11.75 1.92 -14.09
N GLY A 24 10.76 2.70 -13.66
CA GLY A 24 9.36 2.28 -13.63
C GLY A 24 8.82 2.02 -15.03
N ILE A 25 9.23 2.83 -16.00
CA ILE A 25 8.90 2.64 -17.42
C ILE A 25 9.58 1.39 -17.98
N ASP A 26 10.85 1.16 -17.64
CA ASP A 26 11.58 0.00 -18.15
C ASP A 26 11.09 -1.30 -17.50
N SER A 27 10.74 -1.26 -16.22
CA SER A 27 10.07 -2.36 -15.51
C SER A 27 8.71 -2.67 -16.12
N LEU A 28 7.90 -1.65 -16.46
CA LEU A 28 6.63 -1.84 -17.15
C LEU A 28 6.82 -2.47 -18.53
N LYS A 29 7.75 -1.94 -19.34
CA LYS A 29 8.08 -2.50 -20.66
C LYS A 29 8.52 -3.96 -20.55
N TYR A 30 9.37 -4.25 -19.57
CA TYR A 30 9.92 -5.58 -19.37
C TYR A 30 8.84 -6.58 -18.94
N VAL A 31 7.97 -6.22 -17.99
CA VAL A 31 6.85 -7.07 -17.54
C VAL A 31 5.83 -7.32 -18.66
N ILE A 32 5.61 -6.34 -19.54
CA ILE A 32 4.71 -6.49 -20.69
C ILE A 32 5.34 -7.38 -21.76
N ALA A 33 6.66 -7.30 -21.95
CA ALA A 33 7.38 -8.02 -22.99
C ALA A 33 7.72 -9.47 -22.62
N ASN A 34 7.89 -9.79 -21.33
CA ASN A 34 8.31 -11.11 -20.87
C ASN A 34 7.45 -11.57 -19.68
N PRO A 35 6.76 -12.73 -19.77
CA PRO A 35 6.16 -13.35 -18.60
C PRO A 35 7.27 -13.80 -17.64
N LEU A 36 7.24 -13.27 -16.42
CA LEU A 36 8.29 -13.47 -15.44
C LEU A 36 8.02 -14.64 -14.51
N THR A 37 9.06 -15.40 -14.17
CA THR A 37 9.01 -16.27 -13.00
C THR A 37 8.93 -15.43 -11.72
N PRO A 38 8.35 -15.96 -10.62
CA PRO A 38 8.29 -15.24 -9.34
C PRO A 38 9.66 -14.76 -8.82
N GLU A 39 10.73 -15.50 -9.10
CA GLU A 39 12.10 -15.19 -8.69
C GLU A 39 12.70 -14.04 -9.50
N GLU A 40 12.54 -14.05 -10.83
CA GLU A 40 12.97 -12.95 -11.70
C GLU A 40 12.21 -11.66 -11.39
N PHE A 41 10.93 -11.77 -11.01
CA PHE A 41 10.14 -10.63 -10.55
C PHE A 41 10.70 -10.02 -9.25
N GLY A 42 11.15 -10.87 -8.33
CA GLY A 42 11.83 -10.45 -7.09
C GLY A 42 13.16 -9.77 -7.39
N MET A 43 13.95 -10.33 -8.30
CA MET A 43 15.24 -9.74 -8.73
C MET A 43 15.05 -8.42 -9.47
N LEU A 44 14.07 -8.29 -10.35
CA LEU A 44 13.76 -7.01 -11.01
C LEU A 44 13.30 -5.95 -10.03
N ARG A 45 12.59 -6.33 -8.96
CA ARG A 45 12.22 -5.39 -7.90
C ARG A 45 13.40 -4.97 -7.04
N ALA A 46 14.38 -5.86 -6.83
CA ALA A 46 15.64 -5.53 -6.18
C ALA A 46 16.56 -4.68 -7.09
N ASN A 47 16.54 -4.94 -8.41
CA ASN A 47 17.38 -4.31 -9.43
C ASN A 47 16.78 -3.04 -10.04
N SER A 48 15.47 -2.80 -9.95
CA SER A 48 14.82 -1.52 -10.28
C SER A 48 15.20 -0.39 -9.29
N GLY A 49 16.25 -0.64 -8.51
CA GLY A 49 16.71 0.16 -7.40
C GLY A 49 17.01 1.60 -7.76
N VAL A 50 16.39 2.49 -7.00
CA VAL A 50 17.14 3.58 -6.39
C VAL A 50 17.11 3.41 -4.88
N GLN A 51 18.31 3.35 -4.30
CA GLN A 51 18.50 3.31 -2.87
C GLN A 51 18.41 4.73 -2.28
N GLY A 52 17.88 4.85 -1.06
CA GLY A 52 17.81 6.12 -0.32
C GLY A 52 16.40 6.67 -0.12
N TRP A 53 16.33 7.89 0.42
CA TRP A 53 15.07 8.50 0.88
C TRP A 53 14.10 8.86 -0.26
N ILE A 54 14.62 9.08 -1.47
CA ILE A 54 13.81 9.56 -2.61
C ILE A 54 12.89 8.45 -3.15
N SER A 55 13.35 7.20 -3.19
CA SER A 55 12.49 6.06 -3.59
C SER A 55 11.38 5.82 -2.57
N SER A 56 11.70 5.90 -1.27
CA SER A 56 10.71 5.83 -0.20
C SER A 56 9.67 6.95 -0.29
N PHE A 57 10.10 8.17 -0.65
CA PHE A 57 9.21 9.31 -0.82
C PHE A 57 8.33 9.21 -2.07
N TYR A 58 8.86 8.68 -3.17
CA TYR A 58 8.09 8.34 -4.38
C TYR A 58 7.02 7.28 -4.08
N SER A 59 7.41 6.17 -3.44
CA SER A 59 6.46 5.14 -3.01
C SER A 59 5.38 5.75 -2.13
N TYR A 60 5.75 6.49 -1.09
CA TYR A 60 4.81 7.16 -0.19
C TYR A 60 3.87 8.16 -0.89
N SER A 61 4.37 8.87 -1.92
CA SER A 61 3.55 9.76 -2.74
C SER A 61 2.45 8.99 -3.48
N ILE A 62 2.76 7.80 -3.99
CA ILE A 62 1.81 6.97 -4.73
C ILE A 62 0.92 6.15 -3.79
N THR A 63 1.46 5.64 -2.68
CA THR A 63 0.77 4.74 -1.75
C THR A 63 0.06 5.46 -0.62
N ALA A 64 0.20 6.77 -0.45
CA ALA A 64 -0.48 7.50 0.62
C ALA A 64 -0.81 8.95 0.23
N LEU A 65 0.16 9.86 0.35
CA LEU A 65 -0.12 11.30 0.41
C LEU A 65 -0.67 11.84 -0.92
N GLY A 66 -0.13 11.41 -2.05
CA GLY A 66 -0.64 11.80 -3.37
C GLY A 66 -2.07 11.33 -3.61
N ARG A 67 -2.44 10.12 -3.15
CA ARG A 67 -3.84 9.65 -3.23
C ARG A 67 -4.78 10.52 -2.42
N PHE A 68 -4.39 10.87 -1.20
CA PHE A 68 -5.19 11.76 -0.35
C PHE A 68 -5.38 13.13 -1.03
N VAL A 69 -4.30 13.72 -1.56
CA VAL A 69 -4.37 14.99 -2.31
C VAL A 69 -5.25 14.85 -3.55
N GLY A 70 -5.15 13.73 -4.27
CA GLY A 70 -5.95 13.44 -5.47
C GLY A 70 -7.44 13.35 -5.18
N PHE A 71 -7.83 12.57 -4.17
CA PHE A 71 -9.24 12.49 -3.75
C PHE A 71 -9.76 13.82 -3.21
N LEU A 72 -8.96 14.54 -2.41
CA LEU A 72 -9.34 15.86 -1.92
C LEU A 72 -9.57 16.84 -3.09
N PHE A 73 -8.65 16.88 -4.06
CA PHE A 73 -8.76 17.75 -5.24
C PHE A 73 -9.95 17.38 -6.12
N LEU A 74 -10.16 16.09 -6.39
CA LEU A 74 -11.31 15.60 -7.13
C LEU A 74 -12.63 16.01 -6.45
N GLY A 75 -12.73 15.82 -5.14
CA GLY A 75 -13.92 16.19 -4.38
C GLY A 75 -14.19 17.69 -4.38
N VAL A 76 -13.15 18.53 -4.27
CA VAL A 76 -13.29 20.00 -4.39
C VAL A 76 -13.77 20.38 -5.79
N ALA A 77 -13.17 19.79 -6.84
CA ALA A 77 -13.51 20.09 -8.23
C ALA A 77 -14.96 19.71 -8.56
N ILE A 78 -15.42 18.54 -8.11
CA ILE A 78 -16.81 18.08 -8.26
C ILE A 78 -17.76 18.98 -7.49
N TYR A 79 -17.48 19.30 -6.22
CA TYR A 79 -18.35 20.13 -5.39
C TYR A 79 -18.50 21.55 -5.96
N LYS A 80 -17.42 22.12 -6.48
CA LYS A 80 -17.41 23.45 -7.13
C LYS A 80 -17.87 23.43 -8.59
N LYS A 81 -18.26 22.27 -9.14
CA LYS A 81 -18.70 22.07 -10.54
C LYS A 81 -17.68 22.56 -11.59
N ARG A 82 -16.38 22.44 -11.31
CA ARG A 82 -15.31 22.93 -12.17
C ARG A 82 -14.81 21.84 -13.13
N ARG A 83 -15.40 21.75 -14.32
CA ARG A 83 -15.14 20.68 -15.30
C ARG A 83 -13.66 20.45 -15.60
N LEU A 84 -12.90 21.51 -15.88
CA LEU A 84 -11.45 21.40 -16.16
C LEU A 84 -10.67 20.86 -14.96
N GLU A 85 -10.99 21.31 -13.74
CA GLU A 85 -10.32 20.81 -12.54
C GLU A 85 -10.68 19.35 -12.27
N THR A 86 -11.90 18.91 -12.61
CA THR A 86 -12.29 17.50 -12.53
C THR A 86 -11.49 16.64 -13.50
N ILE A 87 -11.29 17.08 -14.74
CA ILE A 87 -10.46 16.38 -15.73
C ILE A 87 -9.02 16.27 -15.24
N VAL A 88 -8.44 17.37 -14.75
CA VAL A 88 -7.08 17.37 -14.18
C VAL A 88 -6.98 16.43 -12.97
N ALA A 89 -7.99 16.38 -12.11
CA ALA A 89 -8.01 15.46 -10.98
C ALA A 89 -7.99 14.00 -11.42
N TYR A 90 -8.78 13.63 -12.44
CA TYR A 90 -8.74 12.28 -13.00
C TYR A 90 -7.42 11.96 -13.67
N ALA A 91 -6.85 12.89 -14.45
CA ALA A 91 -5.54 12.72 -15.06
C ALA A 91 -4.45 12.45 -13.99
N TYR A 92 -4.52 13.16 -12.87
CA TYR A 92 -3.63 12.92 -11.73
C TYR A 92 -3.85 11.56 -11.06
N LEU A 93 -5.10 11.12 -10.88
CA LEU A 93 -5.37 9.77 -10.35
C LEU A 93 -4.91 8.67 -11.31
N ILE A 94 -5.02 8.87 -12.63
CA ILE A 94 -4.48 7.96 -13.64
C ILE A 94 -2.95 7.90 -13.53
N LEU A 95 -2.28 9.03 -13.33
CA LEU A 95 -0.84 9.07 -13.11
C LEU A 95 -0.42 8.26 -11.86
N ILE A 96 -1.20 8.35 -10.76
CA ILE A 96 -0.99 7.50 -9.58
C ILE A 96 -1.18 6.02 -9.91
N PHE A 97 -2.22 5.66 -10.67
CA PHE A 97 -2.45 4.29 -11.09
C PHE A 97 -1.27 3.74 -11.92
N ILE A 98 -0.74 4.51 -12.86
CA ILE A 98 0.46 4.16 -13.63
C ILE A 98 1.65 3.98 -12.68
N GLY A 99 1.83 4.87 -11.70
CA GLY A 99 2.86 4.75 -10.66
C GLY A 99 2.73 3.48 -9.82
N LEU A 100 1.51 3.07 -9.45
CA LEU A 100 1.26 1.82 -8.72
C LEU A 100 1.60 0.60 -9.55
N MET A 101 1.23 0.59 -10.84
CA MET A 101 1.57 -0.46 -11.78
C MET A 101 3.09 -0.55 -12.01
N ALA A 102 3.75 0.59 -12.13
CA ALA A 102 5.20 0.67 -12.30
C ALA A 102 5.98 0.18 -11.08
N ASN A 103 5.44 0.38 -9.87
CA ASN A 103 6.02 -0.17 -8.63
C ASN A 103 5.80 -1.67 -8.45
N LEU A 104 5.31 -2.39 -9.48
CA LEU A 104 5.13 -3.84 -9.48
C LEU A 104 4.17 -4.35 -8.38
N SER A 105 3.47 -3.45 -7.69
CA SER A 105 2.49 -3.77 -6.65
C SER A 105 1.11 -3.99 -7.29
N LYS A 106 0.99 -5.14 -7.96
CA LYS A 106 -0.19 -5.61 -8.71
C LYS A 106 -1.51 -5.44 -7.94
N SER A 107 -1.51 -5.83 -6.66
CA SER A 107 -2.68 -5.72 -5.78
C SER A 107 -3.05 -4.30 -5.43
N SER A 108 -2.06 -3.43 -5.21
CA SER A 108 -2.30 -2.03 -4.85
C SER A 108 -2.99 -1.25 -5.97
N ALA A 109 -2.66 -1.54 -7.24
CA ALA A 109 -3.29 -0.91 -8.39
C ALA A 109 -4.78 -1.28 -8.53
N VAL A 110 -5.11 -2.56 -8.34
CA VAL A 110 -6.51 -3.04 -8.35
C VAL A 110 -7.30 -2.41 -7.20
N VAL A 111 -6.74 -2.43 -5.99
CA VAL A 111 -7.37 -1.79 -4.81
C VAL A 111 -7.59 -0.30 -5.05
N PHE A 112 -6.67 0.39 -5.73
CA PHE A 112 -6.81 1.80 -6.04
C PHE A 112 -8.00 2.10 -6.97
N LEU A 113 -8.30 1.24 -7.95
CA LEU A 113 -9.51 1.39 -8.77
C LEU A 113 -10.78 1.30 -7.90
N PHE A 114 -10.81 0.38 -6.93
CA PHE A 114 -11.92 0.29 -5.98
C PHE A 114 -12.03 1.53 -5.10
N GLN A 115 -10.91 2.11 -4.66
CA GLN A 115 -10.93 3.34 -3.89
C GLN A 115 -11.57 4.50 -4.64
N ILE A 116 -11.35 4.62 -5.96
CA ILE A 116 -12.02 5.65 -6.78
C ILE A 116 -13.54 5.48 -6.71
N VAL A 117 -14.03 4.25 -6.80
CA VAL A 117 -15.48 3.98 -6.78
C VAL A 117 -16.08 4.18 -5.38
N VAL A 118 -15.37 3.74 -4.34
CA VAL A 118 -15.77 3.97 -2.95
C VAL A 118 -15.79 5.47 -2.65
N PHE A 119 -14.78 6.22 -3.09
CA PHE A 119 -14.74 7.68 -2.93
C PHE A 119 -15.95 8.36 -3.57
N HIS A 120 -16.33 7.98 -4.79
CA HIS A 120 -17.53 8.49 -5.45
C HIS A 120 -18.81 8.16 -4.68
N SER A 121 -18.92 6.92 -4.20
CA SER A 121 -20.08 6.47 -3.42
C SER A 121 -20.23 7.29 -2.13
N ILE A 122 -19.13 7.50 -1.41
CA ILE A 122 -19.07 8.34 -0.20
C ILE A 122 -19.34 9.81 -0.54
N LEU A 123 -18.81 10.33 -1.65
CA LEU A 123 -18.99 11.72 -2.05
C LEU A 123 -20.46 12.06 -2.28
N TYR A 124 -21.18 11.18 -2.99
CA TYR A 124 -22.60 11.32 -3.29
C TYR A 124 -23.53 10.76 -2.20
N ASN A 125 -23.00 10.34 -1.04
CA ASN A 125 -23.76 9.69 0.03
C ASN A 125 -24.62 8.51 -0.47
N LYS A 126 -24.14 7.79 -1.49
CA LYS A 126 -24.81 6.62 -2.03
C LYS A 126 -24.32 5.40 -1.28
N ALA A 127 -25.25 4.68 -0.65
CA ALA A 127 -24.94 3.38 -0.07
C ALA A 127 -24.51 2.40 -1.18
N ILE A 128 -23.44 1.65 -0.92
CA ILE A 128 -23.07 0.49 -1.74
C ILE A 128 -24.01 -0.64 -1.30
N ASN A 129 -24.98 -0.98 -2.15
CA ASN A 129 -25.83 -2.13 -1.90
C ASN A 129 -25.06 -3.44 -2.13
N PHE A 130 -25.61 -4.54 -1.62
CA PHE A 130 -25.00 -5.86 -1.75
C PHE A 130 -24.67 -6.23 -3.21
N SER A 131 -25.57 -5.92 -4.16
CA SER A 131 -25.34 -6.20 -5.58
C SER A 131 -24.12 -5.47 -6.16
N LYS A 132 -23.91 -4.20 -5.81
CA LYS A 132 -22.72 -3.45 -6.24
C LYS A 132 -21.47 -3.98 -5.55
N ALA A 133 -21.54 -4.30 -4.26
CA ALA A 133 -20.42 -4.90 -3.55
C ALA A 133 -20.01 -6.24 -4.19
N LEU A 134 -20.98 -7.09 -4.53
CA LEU A 134 -20.75 -8.35 -5.23
C LEU A 134 -20.16 -8.14 -6.62
N LEU A 135 -20.68 -7.18 -7.39
CA LEU A 135 -20.10 -6.82 -8.70
C LEU A 135 -18.64 -6.39 -8.57
N PHE A 136 -18.31 -5.56 -7.56
CA PHE A 136 -16.94 -5.15 -7.29
C PHE A 136 -16.05 -6.33 -6.91
N LEU A 137 -16.55 -7.23 -6.05
CA LEU A 137 -15.82 -8.45 -5.69
C LEU A 137 -15.51 -9.31 -6.92
N LEU A 138 -16.50 -9.57 -7.78
CA LEU A 138 -16.32 -10.34 -9.01
C LEU A 138 -15.35 -9.65 -9.97
N LEU A 139 -15.49 -8.33 -10.17
CA LEU A 139 -14.57 -7.56 -11.00
C LEU A 139 -13.15 -7.59 -10.43
N SER A 140 -12.99 -7.59 -9.10
CA SER A 140 -11.68 -7.72 -8.43
C SER A 140 -11.02 -9.01 -8.85
N ILE A 141 -11.75 -10.13 -8.72
CA ILE A 141 -11.25 -11.47 -9.04
C ILE A 141 -10.82 -11.54 -10.51
N VAL A 142 -11.62 -10.99 -11.43
CA VAL A 142 -11.30 -10.96 -12.86
C VAL A 142 -10.05 -10.12 -13.13
N LEU A 143 -9.95 -8.91 -12.56
CA LEU A 143 -8.78 -8.05 -12.73
C LEU A 143 -7.51 -8.69 -12.13
N PHE A 144 -7.63 -9.34 -10.98
CA PHE A 144 -6.53 -10.09 -10.38
C PHE A 144 -6.09 -11.26 -11.25
N ALA A 145 -7.02 -12.09 -11.71
CA ALA A 145 -6.72 -13.20 -12.61
C ALA A 145 -6.03 -12.71 -13.90
N ALA A 146 -6.54 -11.64 -14.52
CA ALA A 146 -5.93 -11.03 -15.69
C ALA A 146 -4.51 -10.56 -15.40
N ILE A 147 -4.29 -9.85 -14.29
CA ILE A 147 -2.94 -9.41 -13.92
C ILE A 147 -2.01 -10.61 -13.75
N TYR A 148 -2.41 -11.67 -13.06
CA TYR A 148 -1.56 -12.86 -12.88
C TYR A 148 -1.24 -13.54 -14.21
N LEU A 149 -2.21 -13.69 -15.12
CA LEU A 149 -1.99 -14.22 -16.47
C LEU A 149 -0.95 -13.41 -17.25
N PHE A 150 -1.01 -12.07 -17.20
CA PHE A 150 -0.10 -11.22 -17.97
C PHE A 150 1.29 -11.04 -17.34
N THR A 151 1.44 -11.35 -16.06
CA THR A 151 2.64 -10.94 -15.30
C THR A 151 3.35 -12.08 -14.59
N THR A 152 2.87 -13.31 -14.74
CA THR A 152 3.46 -14.52 -14.20
C THR A 152 3.46 -15.60 -15.28
N THR A 153 4.09 -16.73 -15.02
CA THR A 153 4.09 -17.92 -15.90
C THR A 153 2.75 -18.68 -15.89
N ALA A 154 1.65 -18.05 -15.47
CA ALA A 154 0.34 -18.68 -15.47
C ALA A 154 -0.16 -18.83 -16.91
N GLU A 155 -0.25 -20.06 -17.41
CA GLU A 155 -0.67 -20.35 -18.78
C GLU A 155 -2.20 -20.30 -18.95
N ASP A 156 -2.97 -20.48 -17.88
CA ASP A 156 -4.43 -20.53 -17.90
C ASP A 156 -5.09 -19.86 -16.68
N ILE A 157 -6.40 -19.58 -16.80
CA ILE A 157 -7.20 -18.91 -15.76
C ILE A 157 -7.19 -19.71 -14.44
N PRO A 158 -7.40 -21.04 -14.44
CA PRO A 158 -7.29 -21.85 -13.22
C PRO A 158 -5.97 -21.69 -12.48
N THR A 159 -4.83 -21.72 -13.18
CA THR A 159 -3.51 -21.54 -12.54
C THR A 159 -3.35 -20.13 -11.98
N ALA A 160 -3.79 -19.10 -12.71
CA ALA A 160 -3.75 -17.72 -12.22
C ALA A 160 -4.62 -17.53 -10.95
N LEU A 161 -5.81 -18.12 -10.91
CA LEU A 161 -6.68 -18.09 -9.73
C LEU A 161 -6.08 -18.88 -8.56
N SER A 162 -5.44 -20.01 -8.82
CA SER A 162 -4.72 -20.81 -7.82
C SER A 162 -3.59 -19.99 -7.19
N LEU A 163 -2.72 -19.39 -8.01
CA LEU A 163 -1.62 -18.52 -7.56
C LEU A 163 -2.12 -17.31 -6.76
N PHE A 164 -3.21 -16.68 -7.22
CA PHE A 164 -3.84 -15.59 -6.49
C PHE A 164 -4.37 -16.05 -5.12
N SER A 165 -5.07 -17.19 -5.07
CA SER A 165 -5.57 -17.76 -3.81
C SER A 165 -4.43 -18.13 -2.86
N HIS A 166 -3.36 -18.72 -3.38
CA HIS A 166 -2.18 -19.07 -2.62
C HIS A 166 -1.52 -17.83 -2.05
N ARG A 167 -1.48 -16.72 -2.80
CA ARG A 167 -0.91 -15.45 -2.32
C ARG A 167 -1.71 -14.81 -1.18
N ILE A 168 -3.03 -14.94 -1.19
CA ILE A 168 -3.91 -14.37 -0.15
C ILE A 168 -3.97 -15.25 1.09
N PHE A 169 -4.12 -16.56 0.93
CA PHE A 169 -4.40 -17.47 2.05
C PHE A 169 -3.22 -18.37 2.40
N GLY A 170 -2.46 -18.85 1.41
CA GLY A 170 -1.37 -19.80 1.62
C GLY A 170 -0.11 -19.11 2.17
N GLU A 171 0.37 -18.10 1.47
CA GLU A 171 1.61 -17.40 1.78
C GLU A 171 1.63 -16.82 3.20
N PRO A 172 0.63 -16.02 3.64
CA PRO A 172 0.66 -15.48 5.00
C PRO A 172 0.71 -16.56 6.10
N ASN A 173 0.00 -17.68 5.91
CA ASN A 173 0.00 -18.77 6.88
C ASN A 173 1.34 -19.54 6.88
N ARG A 174 1.88 -19.82 5.68
CA ARG A 174 3.20 -20.45 5.53
C ARG A 174 4.27 -19.64 6.22
N VAL A 175 4.27 -18.33 5.98
CA VAL A 175 5.22 -17.39 6.56
C VAL A 175 5.05 -17.32 8.06
N LEU A 176 3.82 -17.20 8.57
CA LEU A 176 3.59 -17.16 10.03
C LEU A 176 4.11 -18.43 10.72
N ALA A 177 3.89 -19.60 10.12
CA ALA A 177 4.43 -20.86 10.63
C ALA A 177 5.98 -20.85 10.66
N GLN A 178 6.63 -20.40 9.58
CA GLN A 178 8.08 -20.25 9.53
C GLN A 178 8.61 -19.29 10.60
N TYR A 179 7.95 -18.16 10.79
CA TYR A 179 8.28 -17.19 11.83
C TYR A 179 8.26 -17.83 13.22
N THR A 180 7.23 -18.63 13.54
CA THR A 180 7.12 -19.33 14.83
C THR A 180 8.09 -20.50 14.98
N GLU A 181 8.52 -21.12 13.88
CA GLU A 181 9.48 -22.22 13.89
C GLU A 181 10.91 -21.71 14.09
N TYR A 182 11.27 -20.62 13.41
CA TYR A 182 12.62 -20.03 13.46
C TYR A 182 12.84 -19.14 14.69
N TYR A 183 11.83 -18.41 15.16
CA TYR A 183 11.95 -17.54 16.33
C TYR A 183 11.11 -18.11 17.48
N PRO A 184 11.67 -18.39 18.68
CA PRO A 184 13.06 -18.15 19.07
C PRO A 184 14.03 -19.33 18.82
N ASN A 185 13.58 -20.44 18.20
CA ASN A 185 14.33 -21.71 18.24
C ASN A 185 15.68 -21.69 17.50
N ILE A 186 15.74 -20.98 16.37
CA ILE A 186 16.95 -20.81 15.54
C ILE A 186 17.56 -19.43 15.76
N TYR A 187 16.72 -18.39 15.73
CA TYR A 187 17.12 -17.01 15.95
C TYR A 187 16.42 -16.44 17.19
N PRO A 188 17.13 -15.74 18.09
CA PRO A 188 16.49 -15.12 19.24
C PRO A 188 15.55 -13.99 18.79
N HIS A 189 14.59 -13.64 19.66
CA HIS A 189 13.76 -12.45 19.46
C HIS A 189 14.62 -11.20 19.29
N THR A 190 14.20 -10.30 18.41
CA THR A 190 14.97 -9.10 18.04
C THR A 190 14.78 -7.92 18.99
N TYR A 191 13.76 -7.96 19.85
CA TYR A 191 13.45 -6.91 20.83
C TYR A 191 13.36 -5.50 20.20
N GLY A 192 12.82 -5.39 18.98
CA GLY A 192 12.67 -4.13 18.25
C GLY A 192 13.85 -3.78 17.35
N LEU A 193 14.96 -4.52 17.38
CA LEU A 193 16.09 -4.33 16.44
C LEU A 193 15.72 -4.67 14.99
N ASN A 194 14.58 -5.32 14.75
CA ASN A 194 14.03 -5.50 13.40
C ASN A 194 13.52 -4.19 12.79
N ILE A 195 13.34 -3.13 13.59
CA ILE A 195 12.97 -1.80 13.11
C ILE A 195 14.25 -1.07 12.71
N ARG A 196 14.43 -0.79 11.42
CA ARG A 196 15.61 -0.09 10.86
C ARG A 196 16.01 1.16 11.64
N LEU A 197 15.02 1.96 12.06
CA LEU A 197 15.26 3.19 12.82
C LEU A 197 15.82 2.89 14.22
N VAL A 198 15.24 1.92 14.92
CA VAL A 198 15.73 1.47 16.24
C VAL A 198 17.14 0.88 16.08
N HIS A 199 17.34 0.01 15.10
CA HIS A 199 18.67 -0.55 14.80
C HIS A 199 19.71 0.53 14.49
N SER A 200 19.34 1.61 13.77
CA SER A 200 20.27 2.70 13.48
C SER A 200 20.69 3.50 14.71
N LEU A 201 19.89 3.48 15.78
CA LEU A 201 20.16 4.23 17.01
C LEU A 201 20.91 3.40 18.05
N ILE A 202 20.56 2.12 18.19
CA ILE A 202 21.06 1.26 19.28
C ILE A 202 21.63 -0.09 18.81
N GLY A 203 21.46 -0.43 17.53
CA GLY A 203 21.96 -1.68 16.96
C GLY A 203 23.45 -1.62 16.61
N THR A 204 24.08 -2.78 16.55
CA THR A 204 25.48 -2.93 16.13
C THR A 204 25.55 -3.74 14.86
N GLY A 205 26.33 -3.28 13.87
CA GLY A 205 26.53 -4.00 12.61
C GLY A 205 25.56 -3.59 11.50
N GLU A 206 25.47 -4.43 10.47
CA GLU A 206 24.57 -4.20 9.34
C GLU A 206 23.13 -4.57 9.70
N PHE A 207 22.17 -3.73 9.30
CA PHE A 207 20.75 -4.02 9.52
C PHE A 207 20.29 -5.15 8.59
N ILE A 208 19.91 -6.28 9.18
CA ILE A 208 19.28 -7.41 8.49
C ILE A 208 17.85 -7.53 9.00
N SER A 209 16.86 -7.44 8.11
CA SER A 209 15.45 -7.61 8.48
C SER A 209 15.12 -9.08 8.71
N SER A 210 14.10 -9.34 9.55
CA SER A 210 13.56 -10.68 9.81
C SER A 210 13.16 -11.41 8.52
N ASP A 211 12.56 -10.68 7.58
CA ASP A 211 12.18 -11.19 6.26
C ASP A 211 13.40 -11.66 5.45
N ALA A 212 14.52 -10.94 5.54
CA ALA A 212 15.74 -11.29 4.82
C ALA A 212 16.38 -12.55 5.43
N LEU A 213 16.39 -12.68 6.76
CA LEU A 213 16.88 -13.88 7.45
C LEU A 213 16.09 -15.13 7.05
N LEU A 214 14.76 -15.02 6.96
CA LEU A 214 13.90 -16.14 6.55
C LEU A 214 13.99 -16.46 5.05
N ALA A 215 14.31 -15.47 4.22
CA ALA A 215 14.57 -15.67 2.80
C ALA A 215 16.01 -16.16 2.52
N GLY A 216 16.78 -16.58 3.52
CA GLY A 216 18.15 -17.06 3.34
C GLY A 216 19.16 -15.94 3.09
N ASN A 217 19.03 -14.81 3.79
CA ASN A 217 19.85 -13.60 3.66
C ASN A 217 19.78 -12.89 2.31
N ILE A 218 18.68 -13.06 1.56
CA ILE A 218 18.43 -12.29 0.35
C ILE A 218 17.99 -10.87 0.74
N ILE A 219 18.91 -9.92 0.59
CA ILE A 219 18.66 -8.50 0.88
C ILE A 219 17.55 -7.98 -0.04
N GLY A 220 16.50 -7.41 0.56
CA GLY A 220 15.33 -6.89 -0.17
C GLY A 220 14.24 -7.93 -0.46
N ALA A 221 14.40 -9.18 -0.01
CA ALA A 221 13.31 -10.14 -0.02
C ALA A 221 12.14 -9.61 0.83
N THR A 222 10.96 -9.54 0.22
CA THR A 222 9.73 -9.19 0.92
C THR A 222 8.92 -10.45 1.13
N VAL A 223 8.84 -10.88 2.39
CA VAL A 223 8.02 -12.01 2.78
C VAL A 223 6.63 -11.47 3.17
N ASN A 224 5.58 -12.19 2.82
CA ASN A 224 4.19 -11.76 3.08
C ASN A 224 3.84 -11.98 4.55
N THR A 225 4.51 -11.24 5.42
CA THR A 225 4.38 -11.36 6.87
C THR A 225 3.25 -10.42 7.31
N ILE A 226 2.14 -10.98 7.80
CA ILE A 226 1.12 -10.20 8.51
C ILE A 226 1.80 -9.54 9.71
N PHE A 227 1.35 -8.36 10.15
CA PHE A 227 1.93 -7.66 11.30
C PHE A 227 2.17 -8.53 12.56
N ILE A 228 1.39 -9.59 12.74
CA ILE A 228 1.53 -10.58 13.82
C ILE A 228 2.90 -11.26 13.77
N GLY A 229 3.42 -11.58 12.58
CA GLY A 229 4.73 -12.22 12.43
C GLY A 229 5.85 -11.31 12.91
N ASP A 230 5.86 -10.03 12.52
CA ASP A 230 6.85 -9.07 13.02
C ASP A 230 6.74 -8.87 14.53
N ALA A 231 5.51 -8.81 15.05
CA ALA A 231 5.25 -8.72 16.49
C ALA A 231 5.83 -9.92 17.26
N TRP A 232 5.70 -11.11 16.67
CA TRP A 232 6.28 -12.34 17.19
C TRP A 232 7.81 -12.30 17.17
N VAL A 233 8.44 -11.88 16.08
CA VAL A 233 9.92 -11.79 16.02
C VAL A 233 10.45 -10.86 17.08
N ASP A 234 9.85 -9.68 17.23
CA ASP A 234 10.38 -8.70 18.16
C ASP A 234 10.18 -9.11 19.61
N PHE A 235 8.98 -9.56 20.01
CA PHE A 235 8.66 -9.74 21.44
C PHE A 235 7.79 -10.98 21.76
N GLY A 236 7.70 -11.95 20.85
CA GLY A 236 6.91 -13.17 21.03
C GLY A 236 5.43 -12.88 21.32
N TYR A 237 4.83 -13.64 22.24
CA TYR A 237 3.42 -13.46 22.63
C TYR A 237 3.09 -12.06 23.13
N TRP A 238 4.01 -11.41 23.85
CA TRP A 238 3.81 -10.05 24.34
C TRP A 238 3.71 -9.05 23.18
N GLY A 239 4.58 -9.20 22.17
CA GLY A 239 4.51 -8.38 20.96
C GLY A 239 3.17 -8.53 20.25
N VAL A 240 2.75 -9.78 20.02
CA VAL A 240 1.46 -10.08 19.38
C VAL A 240 0.30 -9.46 20.15
N MET A 241 0.28 -9.61 21.47
CA MET A 241 -0.78 -9.04 22.33
C MET A 241 -0.80 -7.51 22.25
N TYR A 242 0.32 -6.84 22.49
CA TYR A 242 0.37 -5.38 22.53
C TYR A 242 0.12 -4.74 21.17
N GLN A 243 0.70 -5.26 20.09
CA GLN A 243 0.46 -4.72 18.76
C GLN A 243 -0.99 -4.92 18.31
N SER A 244 -1.61 -6.03 18.64
CA SER A 244 -3.04 -6.28 18.34
C SER A 244 -3.96 -5.32 19.11
N LEU A 245 -3.70 -5.12 20.41
CA LEU A 245 -4.45 -4.17 21.24
C LEU A 245 -4.28 -2.74 20.73
N PHE A 246 -3.05 -2.34 20.42
CA PHE A 246 -2.75 -1.03 19.84
C PHE A 246 -3.49 -0.82 18.52
N LEU A 247 -3.39 -1.78 17.60
CA LEU A 247 -4.06 -1.70 16.29
C LEU A 247 -5.58 -1.61 16.45
N GLY A 248 -6.17 -2.43 17.33
CA GLY A 248 -7.61 -2.37 17.62
C GLY A 248 -8.05 -1.02 18.17
N ALA A 249 -7.34 -0.50 19.18
CA ALA A 249 -7.61 0.82 19.74
C ALA A 249 -7.45 1.94 18.70
N TYR A 250 -6.42 1.84 17.85
CA TYR A 250 -6.15 2.80 16.79
C TYR A 250 -7.25 2.82 15.72
N LEU A 251 -7.69 1.65 15.25
CA LEU A 251 -8.78 1.53 14.29
C LEU A 251 -10.11 2.07 14.87
N ALA A 252 -10.39 1.82 16.15
CA ALA A 252 -11.57 2.38 16.82
C ALA A 252 -11.53 3.92 16.87
N ILE A 253 -10.36 4.52 17.09
CA ILE A 253 -10.17 5.97 17.01
C ILE A 253 -10.41 6.48 15.58
N LEU A 254 -9.90 5.79 14.57
CA LEU A 254 -10.11 6.16 13.17
C LEU A 254 -11.58 6.12 12.78
N ASP A 255 -12.29 5.07 13.16
CA ASP A 255 -13.74 4.96 12.94
C ASP A 255 -14.47 6.13 13.59
N TYR A 256 -14.17 6.43 14.86
CA TYR A 256 -14.74 7.60 15.54
C TYR A 256 -14.48 8.91 14.79
N ILE A 257 -13.28 9.12 14.24
CA ILE A 257 -12.95 10.34 13.46
C ILE A 257 -13.73 10.38 12.14
N VAL A 258 -13.81 9.25 11.43
CA VAL A 258 -14.48 9.15 10.12
C VAL A 258 -15.99 9.29 10.25
N PHE A 259 -16.61 8.61 11.21
CA PHE A 259 -18.07 8.60 11.38
C PHE A 259 -18.62 9.94 11.90
N ASN A 260 -17.90 10.60 12.83
CA ASN A 260 -18.41 11.84 13.43
C ASN A 260 -18.28 13.08 12.54
N LYS A 261 -17.39 13.06 11.55
CA LYS A 261 -17.12 14.23 10.71
C LYS A 261 -17.42 13.86 9.27
N LYS A 262 -18.51 14.41 8.70
CA LYS A 262 -18.90 14.19 7.29
C LYS A 262 -18.37 15.27 6.33
N ASN A 263 -17.16 15.76 6.57
CA ASN A 263 -16.56 16.79 5.72
C ASN A 263 -15.77 16.16 4.56
N LEU A 264 -15.36 16.97 3.57
CA LEU A 264 -14.64 16.45 2.41
C LEU A 264 -13.30 15.79 2.78
N TYR A 265 -12.59 16.32 3.78
CA TYR A 265 -11.29 15.79 4.23
C TYR A 265 -11.42 14.38 4.79
N THR A 266 -12.44 14.10 5.60
CA THR A 266 -12.70 12.77 6.13
C THR A 266 -13.18 11.80 5.07
N LYS A 267 -13.94 12.26 4.07
CA LYS A 267 -14.31 11.44 2.91
C LYS A 267 -13.09 11.03 2.08
N ALA A 268 -12.18 11.97 1.80
CA ALA A 268 -10.93 11.69 1.09
C ALA A 268 -10.01 10.77 1.90
N MET A 269 -9.87 11.04 3.20
CA MET A 269 -9.11 10.21 4.14
C MET A 269 -9.64 8.77 4.17
N CYS A 270 -10.96 8.58 4.30
CA CYS A 270 -11.58 7.25 4.32
C CYS A 270 -11.24 6.46 3.04
N ALA A 271 -11.36 7.08 1.86
CA ALA A 271 -11.01 6.43 0.61
C ALA A 271 -9.51 6.05 0.55
N THR A 272 -8.61 6.95 0.98
CA THR A 272 -7.16 6.68 0.98
C THR A 272 -6.77 5.55 1.92
N LEU A 273 -7.37 5.50 3.12
CA LEU A 273 -7.02 4.54 4.18
C LEU A 273 -7.32 3.09 3.81
N ILE A 274 -8.29 2.83 2.91
CA ILE A 274 -8.68 1.46 2.50
C ILE A 274 -7.48 0.59 2.14
N LEU A 275 -6.56 1.11 1.33
CA LEU A 275 -5.40 0.32 0.92
C LEU A 275 -4.45 0.07 2.10
N GLY A 276 -4.24 1.04 3.00
CA GLY A 276 -3.44 0.81 4.19
C GLY A 276 -4.06 -0.27 5.10
N ILE A 277 -5.38 -0.25 5.26
CA ILE A 277 -6.12 -1.25 6.04
C ILE A 277 -6.00 -2.63 5.40
N LEU A 278 -6.18 -2.74 4.08
CA LEU A 278 -6.00 -4.00 3.36
C LEU A 278 -4.55 -4.48 3.38
N SER A 279 -3.58 -3.57 3.35
CA SER A 279 -2.16 -3.91 3.43
C SER A 279 -1.77 -4.54 4.78
N LEU A 280 -2.49 -4.28 5.88
CA LEU A 280 -2.23 -4.91 7.18
C LEU A 280 -2.31 -6.44 7.13
N SER A 281 -3.07 -7.01 6.18
CA SER A 281 -3.16 -8.46 6.01
C SER A 281 -1.95 -9.07 5.30
N SER A 282 -0.95 -8.27 4.93
CA SER A 282 0.17 -8.74 4.09
C SER A 282 1.51 -8.04 4.31
N ILE A 283 1.53 -7.01 5.16
CA ILE A 283 2.67 -6.13 5.35
C ILE A 283 2.80 -5.78 6.83
N ALA A 284 4.04 -5.58 7.27
CA ALA A 284 4.42 -5.03 8.56
C ALA A 284 3.59 -3.82 9.00
N LEU A 285 3.27 -3.75 10.30
CA LEU A 285 2.47 -2.66 10.87
C LEU A 285 3.10 -1.29 10.63
N LEU A 286 4.40 -1.12 10.87
CA LEU A 286 5.09 0.16 10.71
C LEU A 286 5.03 0.67 9.25
N ALA A 287 5.22 -0.24 8.29
CA ALA A 287 5.12 0.08 6.87
C ALA A 287 3.67 0.46 6.50
N CYS A 288 2.66 -0.16 7.11
CA CYS A 288 1.26 0.25 6.94
C CYS A 288 0.97 1.63 7.53
N LEU A 289 1.40 1.88 8.78
CA LEU A 289 1.20 3.15 9.50
C LEU A 289 1.82 4.33 8.74
N ILE A 290 3.06 4.19 8.28
CA ILE A 290 3.81 5.28 7.64
C ILE A 290 3.68 5.19 6.13
N GLY A 291 4.12 4.10 5.50
CA GLY A 291 4.22 3.97 4.04
C GLY A 291 2.88 3.95 3.31
N PHE A 292 1.86 3.31 3.90
CA PHE A 292 0.49 3.32 3.35
C PHE A 292 -0.42 4.36 4.00
N GLY A 293 0.13 5.12 4.94
CA GLY A 293 -0.46 6.30 5.52
C GLY A 293 -1.60 6.07 6.48
N LEU A 294 -1.68 4.88 7.09
CA LEU A 294 -2.66 4.59 8.14
C LEU A 294 -2.59 5.63 9.26
N LEU A 295 -1.38 6.04 9.68
CA LEU A 295 -1.14 7.07 10.70
C LEU A 295 -0.95 8.46 10.09
N SER A 296 -0.23 8.56 8.99
CA SER A 296 0.14 9.86 8.44
C SER A 296 -1.04 10.61 7.84
N ILE A 297 -1.97 9.94 7.13
CA ILE A 297 -3.10 10.61 6.47
C ILE A 297 -4.06 11.27 7.47
N PRO A 298 -4.44 10.65 8.60
CA PRO A 298 -5.20 11.33 9.65
C PRO A 298 -4.53 12.62 10.14
N ILE A 299 -3.22 12.59 10.37
CA ILE A 299 -2.45 13.77 10.78
C ILE A 299 -2.52 14.85 9.69
N PHE A 300 -2.24 14.49 8.43
CA PHE A 300 -2.33 15.41 7.30
C PHE A 300 -3.74 15.95 7.10
N SER A 301 -4.78 15.14 7.29
CA SER A 301 -6.18 15.56 7.17
C SER A 301 -6.53 16.67 8.17
N VAL A 302 -6.04 16.57 9.40
CA VAL A 302 -6.18 17.64 10.41
C VAL A 302 -5.41 18.89 10.01
N LEU A 303 -4.15 18.75 9.58
CA LEU A 303 -3.30 19.88 9.17
C LEU A 303 -3.87 20.64 7.96
N PHE A 304 -4.33 19.92 6.93
CA PHE A 304 -4.96 20.50 5.77
C PHE A 304 -6.26 21.21 6.14
N LYS A 305 -7.06 20.65 7.05
CA LYS A 305 -8.29 21.29 7.53
C LYS A 305 -8.00 22.62 8.24
N ILE A 306 -6.96 22.70 9.07
CA ILE A 306 -6.59 23.93 9.78
C ILE A 306 -6.12 25.01 8.79
N LYS A 307 -5.29 24.63 7.81
CA LYS A 307 -4.68 25.57 6.86
C LYS A 307 -5.63 26.05 5.75
N PHE A 308 -6.71 25.31 5.48
CA PHE A 308 -7.63 25.58 4.37
C PHE A 308 -9.09 25.76 4.81
N ARG A 309 -9.31 26.16 6.07
CA ARG A 309 -10.54 26.87 6.47
C ARG A 309 -10.61 28.22 5.75
#